data_AF-A0A957IZT0-F1
#
_entry.id   AF-A0A957IZT0-F1
#
_cell.length_a   1.000
_cell.length_b   1.000
_cell.length_c   1.000
_cell.angle_alpha   90.00
_cell.angle_beta   90.00
_cell.angle_gamma   90.00
#
_symmetry.space_group_name_H-M   'P 1'
#
loop_
_entity.id
_entity.type
_entity.pdbx_description
1 polymer ?
#
loop_
_entity_poly.entity_id
_entity_poly.type
_entity_poly.pdbx_seq_one_letter_code
_entity_poly.pdbx_strand_id
1 'polypeptide(L)' 'MSPIPELPYELIYGERAVRSVANFTRQDAAEFLRLAADIPIRTTTELHPLAAANEVLQRLKQSEVRGTAVLEIP' A
#
# COMPACT_ATOMS: atom_id res chain seq x y z
N MET A 1 43.92 1.86 18.02
CA MET A 1 42.63 2.58 18.02
C MET A 1 42.58 3.41 16.75
N SER A 2 41.62 3.17 15.85
CA SER A 2 41.48 3.95 14.62
C SER A 2 40.70 5.25 14.88
N PRO A 3 40.93 6.31 14.10
CA PRO A 3 40.12 7.53 14.17
C PRO A 3 38.64 7.23 13.88
N ILE A 4 37.74 7.96 14.53
CA ILE A 4 36.31 7.94 14.18
C ILE A 4 36.15 8.74 12.87
N PRO A 5 35.45 8.21 11.85
CA PRO A 5 35.16 8.94 10.62
C PRO A 5 34.34 10.22 10.87
N GLU A 6 34.55 11.25 10.05
CA GLU A 6 33.80 12.49 10.11
C GLU A 6 32.32 12.24 9.74
N LEU A 7 31.39 12.78 10.55
CA LEU A 7 29.95 12.69 10.34
C LEU A 7 29.34 14.10 10.43
N PRO A 8 28.50 14.54 9.46
CA PRO A 8 27.78 15.80 9.54
C PRO A 8 26.86 15.85 10.79
N TYR A 9 27.08 16.84 11.67
CA TYR A 9 26.36 16.97 12.95
C TYR A 9 24.84 17.15 12.78
N GLU A 10 24.41 17.73 11.64
CA GLU A 10 23.00 17.88 11.24
C GLU A 10 22.25 16.54 11.13
N LEU A 11 22.95 15.43 10.88
CA LEU A 11 22.35 14.10 10.80
C LEU A 11 22.09 13.48 12.19
N ILE A 12 22.63 14.08 13.25
CA ILE A 12 22.55 13.56 14.63
C ILE A 12 21.24 13.99 15.32
N TYR A 13 20.66 15.12 14.94
CA TYR A 13 19.53 15.76 15.64
C TYR A 13 18.33 16.12 14.74
N GLY A 14 17.99 15.24 13.80
CA GLY A 14 16.64 15.25 13.22
C GLY A 14 15.72 14.46 14.14
N GLU A 15 14.84 15.10 14.89
CA GLU A 15 13.76 14.40 15.61
C GLU A 15 12.91 13.62 14.60
N ARG A 16 13.25 12.36 14.38
CA ARG A 16 12.58 11.47 13.43
C ARG A 16 11.69 10.50 14.21
N ALA A 17 10.42 10.45 13.82
CA ALA A 17 9.49 9.45 14.33
C ALA A 17 9.30 8.34 13.31
N VAL A 18 9.51 7.10 13.72
CA VAL A 18 9.04 5.92 12.98
C VAL A 18 7.69 5.53 13.54
N ARG A 19 6.67 5.43 12.68
CA ARG A 19 5.31 5.04 13.06
C ARG A 19 4.83 3.94 12.13
N SER A 20 4.09 2.99 12.70
CA SER A 20 3.33 2.00 11.95
C SER A 20 1.88 2.45 11.84
N VAL A 21 1.27 2.20 10.70
CA VAL A 21 -0.16 2.36 10.47
C VAL A 21 -0.68 1.08 9.86
N ALA A 22 -1.86 0.65 10.30
CA ALA A 22 -2.56 -0.49 9.75
C ALA A 22 -4.05 -0.19 9.81
N ASN A 23 -4.77 -0.56 8.76
CA ASN A 23 -6.20 -0.29 8.61
C ASN A 23 -6.53 1.21 8.71
N PHE A 24 -7.83 1.50 8.80
CA PHE A 24 -8.37 2.85 8.93
C PHE A 24 -9.77 2.76 9.55
N THR A 25 -10.23 3.85 10.17
CA THR A 25 -11.60 3.91 10.69
C THR A 25 -12.60 4.06 9.54
N ARG A 26 -13.89 3.79 9.81
CA ARG A 26 -14.95 4.03 8.82
C ARG A 26 -14.98 5.49 8.35
N GLN A 27 -14.69 6.42 9.25
CA GLN A 27 -14.67 7.85 8.93
C GLN A 27 -13.53 8.17 7.97
N ASP A 28 -12.32 7.69 8.25
CA ASP A 28 -11.16 7.84 7.36
C ASP A 28 -11.46 7.32 5.94
N ALA A 29 -12.16 6.19 5.84
CA ALA A 29 -12.57 5.60 4.56
C ALA A 29 -13.50 6.54 3.77
N ALA A 30 -14.51 7.09 4.42
CA ALA A 30 -15.49 7.97 3.79
C ALA A 30 -14.85 9.28 3.32
N GLU A 31 -13.99 9.86 4.15
CA GLU A 31 -13.25 11.08 3.82
C GLU A 31 -12.27 10.84 2.66
N PHE A 32 -11.55 9.72 2.69
CA PHE A 32 -10.63 9.33 1.62
C PHE A 32 -11.35 9.08 0.30
N LEU A 33 -12.46 8.34 0.28
CA LEU A 33 -13.18 8.04 -0.96
C LEU A 33 -13.74 9.31 -1.62
N ARG A 34 -14.21 10.29 -0.83
CA ARG A 34 -14.62 11.60 -1.35
C ARG A 34 -13.44 12.31 -2.02
N LEU A 35 -12.29 12.36 -1.33
CA LEU A 35 -11.08 12.99 -1.87
C LEU A 35 -10.54 12.26 -3.13
N ALA A 36 -10.60 10.94 -3.16
CA ALA A 36 -10.14 10.12 -4.28
C ALA A 36 -10.94 10.39 -5.56
N ALA A 37 -12.23 10.70 -5.43
CA ALA A 37 -13.08 11.12 -6.54
C ALA A 37 -12.71 12.51 -7.08
N ASP A 38 -12.32 13.44 -6.20
CA ASP A 38 -11.91 14.81 -6.55
C ASP A 38 -10.52 14.86 -7.23
N ILE A 39 -9.59 13.96 -6.86
CA ILE A 39 -8.20 13.86 -7.39
C ILE A 39 -8.07 12.93 -8.62
N PRO A 40 -9.19 12.50 -9.19
CA PRO A 40 -9.41 11.18 -9.85
C PRO A 40 -8.27 10.15 -9.77
N ILE A 41 -8.15 9.44 -8.64
CA ILE A 41 -7.21 8.32 -8.51
C ILE A 41 -7.59 7.17 -9.48
N ARG A 42 -6.60 6.63 -10.21
CA ARG A 42 -6.77 5.48 -11.11
C ARG A 42 -6.03 4.27 -10.57
N THR A 43 -6.76 3.19 -10.30
CA THR A 43 -6.20 1.91 -9.85
C THR A 43 -6.02 0.95 -11.01
N THR A 44 -4.96 0.14 -10.98
CA THR A 44 -4.78 -0.99 -11.89
C THR A 44 -5.45 -2.22 -11.29
N THR A 45 -6.47 -2.76 -11.97
CA THR A 45 -7.26 -3.89 -11.48
C THR A 45 -7.37 -5.00 -12.53
N GLU A 46 -7.31 -6.25 -12.10
CA GLU A 46 -7.64 -7.43 -12.90
C GLU A 46 -8.99 -7.99 -12.42
N LEU A 47 -10.01 -7.96 -13.27
CA LEU A 47 -11.34 -8.48 -12.96
C LEU A 47 -11.39 -9.99 -13.19
N HIS A 48 -11.96 -10.72 -12.24
CA HIS A 48 -12.11 -12.17 -12.32
C HIS A 48 -13.50 -12.59 -11.83
N PRO A 49 -14.14 -13.59 -12.47
CA PRO A 49 -15.37 -14.14 -11.93
C PRO A 49 -15.09 -14.80 -10.58
N LEU A 50 -16.04 -14.74 -9.65
CA LEU A 50 -15.94 -15.41 -8.34
C LEU A 50 -15.54 -16.90 -8.45
N ALA A 51 -16.00 -17.60 -9.49
CA ALA A 51 -15.67 -19.00 -9.74
C ALA A 51 -14.16 -19.27 -9.95
N ALA A 52 -13.39 -18.26 -10.40
CA ALA A 52 -11.95 -18.35 -10.61
C ALA A 52 -11.12 -18.01 -9.36
N ALA A 53 -11.74 -17.74 -8.20
CA ALA A 53 -11.06 -17.25 -7.01
C ALA A 53 -9.85 -18.11 -6.59
N ASN A 54 -9.96 -19.44 -6.63
CA ASN A 54 -8.86 -20.32 -6.24
C ASN A 54 -7.63 -20.18 -7.16
N GLU A 55 -7.84 -20.03 -8.46
CA GLU A 55 -6.76 -19.80 -9.44
C GLU A 55 -6.11 -18.43 -9.21
N VAL A 56 -6.93 -17.40 -9.01
CA VAL A 56 -6.47 -16.04 -8.72
C VAL A 56 -5.61 -15.99 -7.45
N LEU A 57 -5.99 -16.74 -6.41
CA LEU A 57 -5.19 -16.86 -5.18
C LEU A 57 -3.83 -17.52 -5.42
N GLN A 58 -3.75 -18.53 -6.30
CA GLN A 58 -2.45 -19.13 -6.67
C GLN A 58 -1.57 -18.14 -7.42
N ARG A 59 -2.12 -17.43 -8.41
CA ARG A 59 -1.42 -16.36 -9.13
C ARG A 59 -0.92 -15.27 -8.19
N LEU A 60 -1.74 -14.86 -7.22
CA LEU A 60 -1.36 -13.88 -6.20
C LEU A 60 -0.18 -14.38 -5.35
N LYS A 61 -0.22 -15.65 -4.91
CA LYS A 61 0.88 -16.29 -4.17
C LYS A 61 2.17 -16.36 -4.99
N GLN A 62 2.06 -16.51 -6.31
CA GLN A 62 3.18 -16.55 -7.25
C GLN A 62 3.64 -15.14 -7.71
N SER A 63 3.04 -14.06 -7.18
CA SER A 63 3.31 -12.67 -7.58
C SER A 63 3.01 -12.39 -9.06
N GLU A 64 2.01 -13.06 -9.63
CA GLU A 64 1.61 -12.97 -11.03
C GLU A 64 0.41 -12.03 -11.28
N VAL A 65 -0.06 -11.34 -10.24
CA VAL A 65 -1.13 -10.33 -10.32
C VAL A 65 -0.50 -8.95 -10.45
N ARG A 66 -0.93 -8.18 -11.46
CA ARG A 66 -0.53 -6.79 -11.64
C ARG A 66 -1.58 -5.87 -11.01
N GLY A 67 -1.20 -5.16 -9.96
CA GLY A 67 -2.13 -4.30 -9.22
C GLY A 67 -3.02 -5.12 -8.29
N THR A 68 -4.33 -4.98 -8.40
CA THR A 68 -5.30 -5.66 -7.52
C THR A 68 -6.20 -6.60 -8.31
N ALA A 69 -6.23 -7.88 -7.92
CA ALA A 69 -7.24 -8.81 -8.41
C ALA A 69 -8.58 -8.54 -7.70
N VAL A 70 -9.65 -8.36 -8.48
CA VAL A 70 -11.00 -8.04 -8.00
C VAL A 70 -11.95 -9.15 -8.45
N LEU A 71 -12.68 -9.73 -7.50
CA LEU A 71 -13.68 -10.75 -7.79
C LEU A 71 -15.02 -10.08 -8.10
N GLU A 72 -15.56 -10.34 -9.27
CA GLU A 72 -16.90 -9.94 -9.66
C GLU A 72 -17.91 -10.93 -9.06
N ILE A 73 -18.83 -10.38 -8.26
CA ILE A 73 -19.94 -11.11 -7.64
C ILE A 73 -21.21 -10.75 -8.43
N PRO A 74 -22.00 -11.75 -8.87
CA PRO A 74 -23.27 -11.50 -9.55
C PRO A 74 -24.34 -10.88 -8.63
#